data_AF-A0A437SUF1-F1
#
_entry.id   AF-A0A437SUF1-F1
#
_cell.length_a   1.000
_cell.length_b   1.000
_cell.length_c   1.000
_cell.angle_alpha   90.00
_cell.angle_beta   90.00
_cell.angle_gamma   90.00
#
_symmetry.space_group_name_H-M   'P 1'
#
loop_
_entity.id
_entity.type
_entity.pdbx_description
1 polymer ?
#
loop_
_entity_poly.entity_id
_entity_poly.type
_entity_poly.pdbx_seq_one_letter_code
_entity_poly.pdbx_strand_id
1 'polypeptide(L)'
;MIKPRVDVILWGRRDTYVKLIRDTYIYNKDGSIRTPNEPIKLGQTPNTWEVDGLRYLWIPKDKKAELFYHIVKSDPWVETRDGYIKASDVKYYFGEKLKPENTESSVEK
;
A
#
# COMPACT_ATOMS: atom_id res chain seq x y z
N MET A 1 7.54 -22.56 34.30
CA MET A 1 6.66 -21.37 34.25
C MET A 1 6.61 -20.87 32.81
N ILE A 2 5.65 -21.36 32.04
CA ILE A 2 5.46 -20.98 30.63
C ILE A 2 4.69 -19.66 30.66
N LYS A 3 5.32 -18.55 30.24
CA LYS A 3 4.60 -17.28 30.08
C LYS A 3 3.49 -17.51 29.05
N PRO A 4 2.22 -17.24 29.36
CA PRO A 4 1.16 -17.39 28.36
C PRO A 4 1.48 -16.47 27.18
N ARG A 5 1.37 -17.00 25.96
CA ARG A 5 1.32 -16.18 24.74
C ARG A 5 0.15 -15.23 24.95
N VAL A 6 0.45 -13.94 25.01
CA VAL A 6 -0.58 -12.90 25.10
C VAL A 6 -1.36 -12.99 23.79
N ASP A 7 -2.54 -13.61 23.83
CA ASP A 7 -3.59 -13.32 22.87
C ASP A 7 -3.96 -11.85 23.10
N VAL A 8 -3.28 -10.97 22.37
CA VAL A 8 -3.63 -9.55 22.34
C VAL A 8 -5.03 -9.49 21.77
N ILE A 9 -5.98 -9.20 22.65
CA ILE A 9 -7.37 -9.02 22.27
C ILE A 9 -7.44 -7.76 21.39
N LEU A 10 -7.50 -7.94 20.07
CA LEU A 10 -7.56 -6.90 19.05
C LEU A 10 -8.95 -6.26 19.00
N TRP A 11 -9.36 -5.56 20.06
CA TRP A 11 -10.54 -4.70 20.00
C TRP A 11 -10.23 -3.47 19.14
N GLY A 12 -10.74 -3.43 17.90
CA GLY A 12 -10.97 -2.18 17.16
C GLY A 12 -9.90 -1.68 16.17
N ARG A 13 -8.95 -2.49 15.69
CA ARG A 13 -8.03 -2.03 14.62
C ARG A 13 -8.80 -1.87 13.30
N ARG A 14 -9.16 -0.62 12.97
CA ARG A 14 -9.60 -0.19 11.63
C ARG A 14 -8.45 -0.12 10.63
N ASP A 15 -7.22 -0.10 11.15
CA ASP A 15 -6.01 0.06 10.35
C ASP A 15 -5.86 -1.13 9.39
N THR A 16 -5.84 -0.83 8.09
CA THR A 16 -5.69 -1.84 7.05
C THR A 16 -4.22 -1.98 6.71
N TYR A 17 -3.76 -3.22 6.54
CA TYR A 17 -2.38 -3.49 6.18
C TYR A 17 -2.30 -4.33 4.92
N VAL A 18 -1.33 -3.98 4.07
CA VAL A 18 -1.00 -4.72 2.86
C VAL A 18 0.43 -5.24 2.93
N LYS A 19 0.69 -6.38 2.30
CA LYS A 19 1.99 -7.05 2.27
C LYS A 19 2.48 -7.21 0.83
N LEU A 20 3.74 -6.88 0.59
CA LEU A 20 4.40 -7.03 -0.71
C LEU A 20 4.38 -8.49 -1.18
N ILE A 21 4.09 -8.71 -2.46
CA ILE A 21 4.17 -10.03 -3.12
C ILE A 21 5.08 -10.07 -4.35
N ARG A 22 5.56 -8.92 -4.82
CA ARG A 22 6.56 -8.77 -5.90
C ARG A 22 7.25 -7.42 -5.77
N ASP A 23 8.34 -7.22 -6.51
CA ASP A 23 9.00 -5.90 -6.59
C ASP A 23 8.01 -4.81 -7.02
N THR A 24 8.12 -3.62 -6.42
CA THR A 24 7.20 -2.51 -6.74
C THR A 24 7.86 -1.15 -6.59
N TYR A 25 7.23 -0.12 -7.15
CA TYR A 25 7.58 1.27 -6.93
C TYR A 25 6.54 1.92 -6.02
N ILE A 26 6.94 2.98 -5.31
CA ILE A 26 5.98 3.89 -4.70
C ILE A 26 5.68 5.01 -5.68
N TYR A 27 4.43 5.38 -5.77
CA TYR A 27 3.90 6.38 -6.68
C TYR A 27 3.45 7.62 -5.91
N ASN A 28 3.49 8.76 -6.57
CA ASN A 28 2.79 9.96 -6.15
C ASN A 28 1.31 9.87 -6.55
N LYS A 29 0.49 10.78 -6.02
CA LYS A 29 -0.95 10.85 -6.34
C LYS A 29 -1.22 11.13 -7.82
N ASP A 30 -0.26 11.71 -8.55
CA ASP A 30 -0.34 11.97 -9.99
C ASP A 30 0.10 10.77 -10.87
N GLY A 31 0.44 9.63 -10.24
CA GLY A 31 0.89 8.42 -10.92
C GLY A 31 2.35 8.44 -11.37
N SER A 32 3.13 9.47 -11.01
CA SER A 32 4.59 9.47 -11.18
C SER A 32 5.28 8.58 -10.14
N ILE A 33 6.46 8.04 -10.47
CA ILE A 33 7.26 7.25 -9.53
C ILE A 33 7.92 8.18 -8.51
N ARG A 34 7.76 7.86 -7.22
CA ARG A 34 8.30 8.59 -6.08
C ARG A 34 9.60 7.99 -5.54
N THR A 35 9.69 6.67 -5.44
CA THR A 35 10.88 5.98 -4.89
C THR A 35 12.14 6.26 -5.70
N PRO A 36 13.34 6.13 -5.10
CA PRO A 36 14.61 6.30 -5.80
C PRO A 36 14.73 5.35 -7.01
N ASN A 37 15.79 5.52 -7.80
CA ASN A 37 16.03 4.86 -9.10
C ASN A 37 15.74 3.34 -9.20
N GLU A 38 15.53 2.64 -8.08
CA GLU A 38 15.24 1.21 -7.99
C GLU A 38 13.92 0.90 -7.27
N PRO A 39 13.24 -0.21 -7.64
CA PRO A 39 12.03 -0.64 -6.97
C PRO A 39 12.34 -1.23 -5.58
N ILE A 40 11.36 -1.16 -4.69
CA ILE A 40 11.36 -1.91 -3.43
C ILE A 40 11.32 -3.40 -3.75
N LYS A 41 12.32 -4.14 -3.25
CA LYS A 41 12.51 -5.55 -3.59
C LYS A 41 11.68 -6.47 -2.68
N LEU A 42 11.07 -7.49 -3.28
CA LEU A 42 10.48 -8.56 -2.51
C LEU A 42 11.55 -9.24 -1.63
N GLY A 43 11.30 -9.29 -0.32
CA GLY A 43 12.24 -9.84 0.65
C GLY A 43 13.01 -8.79 1.46
N GLN A 44 12.99 -7.52 1.08
CA GLN A 44 13.44 -6.43 1.95
C GLN A 44 12.43 -6.18 3.07
N THR A 45 12.93 -5.88 4.27
CA THR A 45 12.10 -5.56 5.43
C THR A 45 12.17 -4.06 5.77
N PRO A 46 11.05 -3.45 6.18
CA PRO A 46 9.70 -4.04 6.23
C PRO A 46 9.08 -4.19 4.83
N ASN A 47 8.18 -5.17 4.69
CA ASN A 47 7.43 -5.48 3.47
C ASN A 47 5.92 -5.33 3.65
N THR A 48 5.51 -4.57 4.67
CA THR A 48 4.12 -4.31 5.03
C THR A 48 3.91 -2.83 5.26
N TRP A 49 2.79 -2.31 4.78
CA TRP A 49 2.39 -0.91 4.96
C TRP A 49 1.01 -0.84 5.58
N GLU A 50 0.81 0.15 6.44
CA GLU A 50 -0.52 0.58 6.87
C GLU A 50 -1.09 1.51 5.80
N VAL A 51 -2.36 1.28 5.46
CA VAL A 51 -3.07 1.97 4.39
C VAL A 51 -4.47 2.37 4.86
N ASP A 52 -4.98 3.48 4.34
CA ASP A 52 -6.29 4.03 4.69
C ASP A 52 -7.23 4.24 3.49
N GLY A 53 -6.67 4.29 2.27
CA GLY A 53 -7.42 4.52 1.04
C GLY A 53 -7.09 3.52 -0.05
N LEU A 54 -8.05 3.27 -0.93
CA LEU A 54 -7.92 2.46 -2.13
C LEU A 54 -8.51 3.25 -3.29
N ARG A 55 -7.73 3.53 -4.34
CA ARG A 55 -8.19 4.38 -5.46
C ARG A 55 -7.47 4.06 -6.75
N TYR A 56 -8.14 4.29 -7.86
CA TYR A 56 -7.53 4.33 -9.17
C TYR A 56 -6.70 5.62 -9.30
N LEU A 57 -5.49 5.48 -9.86
CA LEU A 57 -4.62 6.55 -10.30
C LEU A 57 -4.30 6.38 -11.77
N TRP A 58 -4.26 7.48 -12.53
CA TRP A 58 -3.78 7.48 -13.90
C TRP A 58 -2.26 7.40 -13.91
N ILE A 59 -1.67 6.46 -14.65
CA ILE A 59 -0.23 6.30 -14.81
C ILE A 59 0.18 6.90 -16.16
N PRO A 60 0.80 8.10 -16.20
CA PRO A 60 1.09 8.80 -17.46
C PRO A 60 2.00 8.00 -18.39
N LYS A 61 2.98 7.28 -17.82
CA LYS A 61 3.94 6.46 -18.55
C LYS A 61 3.27 5.31 -19.32
N ASP A 62 2.32 4.64 -18.68
CA ASP A 62 1.67 3.45 -19.21
C ASP A 62 0.37 3.79 -19.93
N LYS A 63 -0.10 5.04 -19.82
CA LYS A 63 -1.37 5.54 -20.37
C LYS A 63 -2.57 4.67 -19.98
N LYS A 64 -2.65 4.29 -18.70
CA LYS A 64 -3.76 3.53 -18.12
C LYS A 64 -4.01 3.95 -16.68
N ALA A 65 -5.23 3.70 -16.20
CA ALA A 65 -5.54 3.78 -14.79
C ALA A 65 -5.26 2.43 -14.12
N GLU A 66 -4.66 2.46 -12.94
CA GLU A 66 -4.42 1.28 -12.11
C GLU A 66 -4.86 1.54 -10.68
N LEU A 67 -5.14 0.47 -9.93
CA LEU A 67 -5.62 0.56 -8.56
C LEU A 67 -4.44 0.62 -7.57
N PHE A 68 -4.51 1.52 -6.60
CA PHE A 68 -3.46 1.77 -5.61
C PHE A 68 -4.01 1.90 -4.20
N TYR A 69 -3.23 1.46 -3.22
CA TYR A 69 -3.43 1.81 -1.81
C TYR A 69 -2.66 3.08 -1.46
N HIS A 70 -3.25 3.95 -0.64
CA HIS A 70 -2.58 5.10 -0.03
C HIS A 70 -1.88 4.68 1.28
N ILE A 71 -0.61 5.00 1.42
CA ILE A 71 0.23 4.62 2.58
C ILE A 71 0.19 5.72 3.63
N VAL A 72 -0.31 5.41 4.83
CA VAL A 72 -0.30 6.33 5.98
C VAL A 72 0.86 6.08 6.92
N LYS A 73 1.32 4.83 7.03
CA LYS A 73 2.41 4.46 7.92
C LYS A 73 3.28 3.37 7.32
N SER A 74 4.58 3.59 7.43
CA SER A 74 5.58 2.82 6.70
C SER A 74 6.90 2.64 7.46
N ASP A 75 6.91 2.72 8.78
CA ASP A 75 8.17 2.71 9.55
C ASP A 75 8.96 1.39 9.36
N PRO A 76 10.29 1.43 9.16
CA PRO A 76 11.17 2.62 9.05
C PRO A 76 11.24 3.32 7.67
N TRP A 77 10.59 2.84 6.60
CA TRP A 77 10.59 3.46 5.26
C TRP A 77 9.75 4.75 5.18
N VAL A 78 10.15 5.80 5.90
CA VAL A 78 9.44 7.08 5.99
C VAL A 78 9.26 7.73 4.61
N GLU A 79 10.15 7.48 3.65
CA GLU A 79 10.07 8.01 2.29
C GLU A 79 8.84 7.50 1.51
N THR A 80 8.30 6.35 1.91
CA THR A 80 7.12 5.73 1.30
C THR A 80 5.79 6.23 1.90
N ARG A 81 5.84 6.97 3.01
CA ARG A 81 4.67 7.59 3.65
C ARG A 81 4.05 8.65 2.72
N ASP A 82 2.72 8.72 2.73
CA ASP A 82 1.90 9.55 1.82
C ASP A 82 2.08 9.19 0.33
N GLY A 83 2.70 8.04 0.06
CA GLY A 83 2.85 7.46 -1.26
C GLY A 83 1.73 6.49 -1.57
N TYR A 84 1.78 5.97 -2.79
CA TYR A 84 0.81 5.01 -3.32
C TYR A 84 1.51 3.74 -3.76
N ILE A 85 0.95 2.58 -3.41
CA ILE A 85 1.47 1.27 -3.80
C ILE A 85 0.44 0.50 -4.61
N LYS A 86 0.88 -0.10 -5.72
CA LYS A 86 -0.02 -0.74 -6.67
C LYS A 86 -0.69 -1.95 -6.04
N ALA A 87 -2.02 -2.03 -6.15
CA ALA A 87 -2.81 -3.08 -5.53
C ALA A 87 -2.47 -4.48 -6.08
N SER A 88 -1.97 -4.58 -7.33
CA SER A 88 -1.52 -5.84 -7.92
C SER A 88 -0.19 -6.38 -7.36
N ASP A 89 0.59 -5.51 -6.70
CA ASP A 89 1.94 -5.82 -6.24
C ASP A 89 1.98 -6.17 -4.75
N VAL A 90 0.83 -6.01 -4.09
CA VAL A 90 0.60 -6.36 -2.68
C VAL A 90 -0.59 -7.29 -2.54
N LYS A 91 -0.76 -7.86 -1.36
CA LYS A 91 -1.98 -8.53 -0.93
C LYS A 91 -2.50 -7.91 0.37
N TYR A 92 -3.81 -7.94 0.58
CA TYR A 92 -4.39 -7.68 1.90
C TYR A 92 -3.74 -8.61 2.93
N TYR A 93 -3.36 -8.06 4.08
CA TYR A 93 -2.70 -8.79 5.15
C TYR A 93 -3.56 -8.88 6.42
N PHE A 94 -4.05 -7.76 6.96
CA PHE A 94 -5.01 -7.71 8.07
C PHE A 94 -5.75 -6.37 8.13
N GLY A 95 -6.80 -6.27 8.95
CA GLY A 95 -7.57 -5.03 9.17
C GLY A 95 -8.88 -4.96 8.39
N GLU A 96 -9.40 -3.75 8.17
CA GLU A 96 -10.60 -3.55 7.37
C GLU A 96 -10.32 -3.80 5.87
N LYS A 97 -11.34 -4.19 5.10
CA LYS A 97 -11.19 -4.28 3.64
C LYS A 97 -11.65 -2.97 3.01
N LEU A 98 -10.68 -2.24 2.46
CA LEU A 98 -10.96 -1.00 1.74
C LEU A 98 -11.70 -1.26 0.43
N LYS A 99 -12.56 -0.31 0.06
CA LYS A 99 -13.24 -0.28 -1.24
C LYS A 99 -12.66 0.85 -2.08
N PRO A 100 -12.59 0.71 -3.41
CA PRO A 100 -12.15 1.79 -4.27
C PRO A 100 -13.01 3.04 -4.07
N GLU A 101 -12.36 4.18 -3.83
CA GLU A 101 -12.99 5.51 -3.65
C GLU A 101 -13.52 6.08 -4.97
N ASN A 102 -12.98 5.61 -6.10
CA ASN A 102 -13.32 6.03 -7.45
C ASN A 102 -13.34 4.83 -8.40
N THR A 103 -13.77 5.06 -9.63
CA THR A 103 -13.72 4.07 -10.73
C THR A 103 -12.55 4.36 -11.66
N GLU A 104 -12.13 3.35 -12.42
CA GLU A 104 -11.10 3.49 -13.46
C GLU A 104 -11.45 4.62 -14.45
N SER A 105 -12.72 4.71 -14.84
CA SER A 105 -13.23 5.73 -15.78
C SER A 105 -13.20 7.15 -15.24
N SER A 106 -13.11 7.34 -13.91
CA SER A 106 -13.12 8.66 -13.28
C SER A 106 -11.73 9.31 -13.25
N VAL A 107 -10.68 8.57 -13.59
CA VAL A 107 -9.29 9.06 -13.55
C VAL A 107 -8.85 9.33 -14.98
N GLU A 108 -9.24 10.50 -15.47
CA GLU A 108 -9.00 10.93 -16.84
C GLU A 108 -7.56 11.45 -17.05
N LYS A 109 -7.19 11.56 -18.33
CA LYS A 109 -5.92 12.12 -18.83
C LYS A 109 -5.83 13.63 -18.69
#